data_AF-A0A952E2M4-F1
#
_entry.id   AF-A0A952E2M4-F1
#
_cell.length_a   1.000
_cell.length_b   1.000
_cell.length_c   1.000
_cell.angle_alpha   90.00
_cell.angle_beta   90.00
_cell.angle_gamma   90.00
#
_symmetry.space_group_name_H-M   'P 1'
#
loop_
_entity.id
_entity.type
_entity.pdbx_description
1 polymer ?
#
loop_
_entity_poly.entity_id
_entity_poly.type
_entity_poly.pdbx_seq_one_letter_code
_entity_poly.pdbx_strand_id
1 'polypeptide(L)'
;MLKKLLYVSLFGSAVAVSGVAALQYRLAMGPLLIALGVLVLFGLGLVRRPLRGAIPDLVFGSIDTGLLTIPALWGGALFGVPGAIAGGVIGDALTDAIAGFFEGSVAQWLQEKGFESRREPVTTALGKMAGCLLGAGLVLCVALLFGISPAFD
;
A
#
# COMPACT_ATOMS: atom_id res chain seq x y z
N MET A 1 2.99 23.28 7.24
CA MET A 1 2.36 22.27 6.36
C MET A 1 3.19 21.96 5.11
N LEU A 2 3.66 22.97 4.36
CA LEU A 2 4.41 22.77 3.11
C LEU A 2 5.59 21.79 3.19
N LYS A 3 6.45 21.87 4.21
CA LYS A 3 7.58 20.93 4.40
C LYS A 3 7.14 19.47 4.56
N LYS A 4 6.01 19.23 5.24
CA LYS A 4 5.45 17.88 5.45
C LYS A 4 4.88 17.32 4.15
N LEU A 5 4.18 18.17 3.39
CA LEU A 5 3.66 17.81 2.08
C LEU A 5 4.81 17.46 1.12
N LEU A 6 5.83 18.32 1.01
CA LEU A 6 7.02 18.06 0.19
C LEU A 6 7.70 16.75 0.56
N TYR A 7 7.81 16.44 1.85
CA TYR A 7 8.39 15.19 2.32
C TYR A 7 7.59 13.97 1.84
N VAL A 8 6.26 13.97 2.03
CA VAL A 8 5.39 12.88 1.56
C VAL A 8 5.41 12.77 0.03
N SER A 9 5.37 13.91 -0.67
CA SER A 9 5.43 13.97 -2.13
C SER A 9 6.76 13.44 -2.69
N LEU A 10 7.88 13.60 -1.99
CA LEU A 10 9.16 13.02 -2.38
C LEU A 10 9.08 11.49 -2.45
N PHE A 11 8.58 10.85 -1.40
CA PHE A 11 8.39 9.40 -1.38
C PHE A 11 7.33 8.94 -2.39
N GLY A 12 6.20 9.65 -2.47
CA GLY A 12 5.15 9.34 -3.45
C GLY A 12 5.65 9.42 -4.90
N SER A 13 6.46 10.43 -5.23
CA SER A 13 7.05 10.57 -6.57
C SER A 13 8.07 9.47 -6.84
N ALA A 14 8.91 9.12 -5.86
CA ALA A 14 9.86 8.03 -6.01
C ALA A 14 9.16 6.69 -6.26
N VAL A 15 8.07 6.41 -5.54
CA VAL A 15 7.23 5.22 -5.74
C VAL A 15 6.60 5.22 -7.12
N ALA A 16 6.00 6.33 -7.55
CA ALA A 16 5.34 6.44 -8.85
C ALA A 16 6.33 6.25 -10.01
N VAL A 17 7.47 6.96 -9.98
CA VAL A 17 8.51 6.85 -11.02
C VAL A 17 9.09 5.45 -11.06
N SER A 18 9.41 4.86 -9.91
CA SER A 18 9.97 3.50 -9.83
C SER A 18 8.97 2.46 -10.31
N GLY A 19 7.68 2.62 -9.97
CA GLY A 19 6.61 1.74 -10.44
C GLY A 19 6.45 1.80 -11.96
N VAL A 20 6.37 2.99 -12.54
CA VAL A 20 6.25 3.14 -14.02
C VAL A 20 7.49 2.62 -14.72
N ALA A 21 8.69 2.93 -14.23
CA ALA A 21 9.93 2.43 -14.81
C ALA A 21 9.98 0.89 -14.76
N ALA A 22 9.57 0.28 -13.66
CA ALA A 22 9.54 -1.17 -13.54
C ALA A 22 8.60 -1.85 -14.52
N LEU A 23 7.44 -1.25 -14.80
CA LEU A 23 6.55 -1.71 -15.85
C LEU A 23 7.22 -1.63 -17.23
N GLN A 24 7.91 -0.51 -17.54
CA GLN A 24 8.65 -0.35 -18.79
C GLN A 24 9.77 -1.39 -18.96
N TYR A 25 10.51 -1.68 -17.90
CA TYR A 25 11.60 -2.67 -17.90
C TYR A 25 11.13 -4.11 -17.64
N ARG A 26 9.81 -4.35 -17.56
CA ARG A 26 9.20 -5.66 -17.32
C ARG A 26 9.76 -6.36 -16.07
N LEU A 27 10.02 -5.60 -15.01
CA LEU A 27 10.50 -6.13 -13.74
C LEU A 27 9.37 -6.84 -12.99
N ALA A 28 9.73 -7.80 -12.13
CA ALA A 28 8.78 -8.47 -11.26
C ALA A 28 8.21 -7.46 -10.23
N MET A 29 6.93 -7.10 -10.40
CA MET A 29 6.30 -6.06 -9.58
C MET A 29 6.22 -6.42 -8.10
N GLY A 30 5.95 -7.68 -7.74
CA GLY A 30 5.81 -8.09 -6.33
C GLY A 30 7.03 -7.74 -5.46
N PRO A 31 8.23 -8.27 -5.76
CA PRO A 31 9.45 -7.96 -5.01
C PRO A 31 9.79 -6.46 -5.01
N LEU A 32 9.54 -5.77 -6.12
CA LEU A 32 9.76 -4.33 -6.19
C LEU A 32 8.85 -3.55 -5.25
N LEU A 33 7.55 -3.84 -5.22
CA LEU A 33 6.62 -3.16 -4.32
C LEU A 33 7.00 -3.40 -2.85
N ILE A 34 7.48 -4.61 -2.50
CA ILE A 34 8.03 -4.87 -1.17
C ILE A 34 9.24 -3.95 -0.89
N ALA A 35 10.19 -3.87 -1.81
CA ALA A 35 11.38 -3.02 -1.67
C ALA A 35 11.01 -1.53 -1.51
N LEU A 36 10.04 -1.04 -2.29
CA LEU A 36 9.52 0.32 -2.19
C LEU A 36 8.78 0.54 -0.86
N GLY A 37 8.00 -0.43 -0.39
CA GLY A 37 7.34 -0.36 0.91
C GLY A 37 8.34 -0.25 2.07
N VAL A 38 9.44 -1.02 2.02
CA VAL A 38 10.55 -0.92 2.98
C VAL A 38 11.24 0.44 2.89
N LEU A 39 11.44 0.98 1.68
CA LEU A 39 11.99 2.33 1.49
C LEU A 39 11.10 3.41 2.13
N VAL A 40 9.78 3.31 1.98
CA VAL A 40 8.83 4.24 2.61
C VAL A 40 8.83 4.09 4.14
N LEU A 41 8.91 2.87 4.67
CA LEU A 41 9.08 2.63 6.11
C LEU A 41 10.38 3.23 6.65
N PHE A 42 11.48 3.11 5.90
CA PHE A 42 12.74 3.77 6.24
C PHE A 42 12.56 5.30 6.29
N GLY A 43 11.85 5.87 5.32
CA GLY A 43 11.43 7.26 5.31
C GLY A 43 10.64 7.68 6.54
N LEU A 44 9.75 6.82 7.05
CA LEU A 44 9.04 7.07 8.29
C LEU A 44 10.00 7.08 9.50
N GLY A 45 10.97 6.16 9.54
CA GLY A 45 12.01 6.08 10.57
C GLY A 45 12.90 7.33 10.65
N LEU A 46 13.22 7.95 9.50
CA LEU A 46 14.03 9.17 9.43
C LEU A 46 13.40 10.38 10.13
N VAL A 47 12.07 10.40 10.28
CA VAL A 47 11.35 11.48 10.98
C VAL A 47 11.45 11.33 12.51
N ARG A 48 12.18 10.31 13.01
CA ARG A 48 12.35 10.00 14.44
C ARG A 48 11.01 9.90 15.19
N ARG A 49 9.98 9.39 14.50
CA ARG A 49 8.65 9.18 15.07
C ARG A 49 8.47 7.72 15.49
N PRO A 50 7.71 7.45 16.56
CA PRO A 50 7.45 6.09 17.00
C PRO A 50 6.60 5.35 15.96
N LEU A 51 7.14 4.25 15.42
CA LEU A 51 6.45 3.37 14.47
C LEU A 51 5.10 2.85 15.00
N ARG A 52 4.93 2.79 16.32
CA ARG A 52 3.68 2.41 17.00
C ARG A 52 2.49 3.25 16.54
N GLY A 53 2.71 4.53 16.24
CA GLY A 53 1.65 5.42 15.76
C GLY A 53 1.19 5.12 14.33
N ALA A 54 2.02 4.46 13.53
CA ALA A 54 1.73 4.09 12.14
C ALA A 54 1.15 2.66 12.01
N ILE A 55 1.08 1.89 13.10
CA ILE A 55 0.57 0.51 13.05
C ILE A 55 -0.85 0.44 12.46
N PRO A 56 -1.82 1.27 12.90
CA PRO A 56 -3.16 1.23 12.31
C PRO A 56 -3.15 1.51 10.80
N ASP A 57 -2.30 2.45 10.38
CA ASP A 57 -2.17 2.87 8.98
C ASP A 57 -1.49 1.80 8.12
N LEU A 58 -0.49 1.10 8.67
CA LEU A 58 0.18 -0.03 8.01
C LEU A 58 -0.76 -1.21 7.84
N VAL A 59 -1.54 -1.53 8.87
CA VAL A 59 -2.56 -2.59 8.82
C VAL A 59 -3.63 -2.23 7.80
N PHE A 60 -4.13 -0.99 7.83
CA PHE A 60 -5.09 -0.48 6.84
C PHE A 60 -4.56 -0.67 5.42
N GLY A 61 -3.41 -0.09 5.10
CA GLY A 61 -2.89 -0.12 3.74
C GLY A 61 -2.58 -1.55 3.27
N SER A 62 -2.08 -2.40 4.16
CA SER A 62 -1.76 -3.80 3.82
C SER A 62 -3.01 -4.60 3.49
N ILE A 63 -4.10 -4.40 4.23
CA ILE A 63 -5.39 -5.07 3.98
C ILE A 63 -6.04 -4.49 2.73
N ASP A 64 -6.12 -3.16 2.64
CA ASP A 64 -6.80 -2.47 1.56
C ASP A 64 -6.18 -2.84 0.20
N THR A 65 -4.97 -2.38 -0.07
CA THR A 65 -4.37 -2.56 -1.39
C THR A 65 -3.90 -4.01 -1.63
N GLY A 66 -3.58 -4.74 -0.56
CA GLY A 66 -3.29 -6.17 -0.65
C GLY A 66 -4.48 -6.94 -1.19
N LEU A 67 -5.65 -6.82 -0.57
CA LEU A 67 -6.85 -7.50 -1.03
C LEU A 67 -7.34 -6.95 -2.38
N LEU A 68 -7.21 -5.64 -2.65
CA LEU A 68 -7.56 -5.00 -3.93
C LEU A 68 -6.80 -5.61 -5.11
N THR A 69 -5.56 -6.04 -4.87
CA THR A 69 -4.72 -6.65 -5.90
C THR A 69 -5.37 -7.90 -6.50
N ILE A 70 -6.17 -8.63 -5.71
CA ILE A 70 -6.83 -9.87 -6.15
C ILE A 70 -7.89 -9.62 -7.25
N PRO A 71 -8.93 -8.78 -7.05
CA PRO A 71 -9.89 -8.49 -8.10
C PRO A 71 -9.26 -7.71 -9.26
N ALA A 72 -8.22 -6.90 -9.05
CA ALA A 72 -7.47 -6.27 -10.14
C ALA A 72 -6.77 -7.30 -11.04
N LEU A 73 -6.08 -8.30 -10.44
CA LEU A 73 -5.46 -9.41 -11.17
C LEU A 73 -6.51 -10.26 -11.89
N TRP A 74 -7.61 -10.59 -11.21
CA TRP A 74 -8.69 -11.38 -11.78
C TRP A 74 -9.30 -10.64 -12.99
N GLY A 75 -9.67 -9.37 -12.80
CA GLY A 75 -10.22 -8.55 -13.88
C GLY A 75 -9.25 -8.43 -15.06
N GLY A 76 -7.96 -8.24 -14.78
CA GLY A 76 -6.90 -8.24 -15.79
C GLY A 76 -6.82 -9.54 -16.58
N ALA A 77 -6.87 -10.68 -15.89
CA ALA A 77 -6.80 -12.00 -16.51
C ALA A 77 -8.00 -12.33 -17.40
N LEU A 78 -9.20 -11.85 -17.07
CA LEU A 78 -10.43 -12.15 -17.82
C LEU A 78 -10.77 -11.14 -18.90
N PHE A 79 -10.49 -9.85 -18.68
CA PHE A 79 -10.97 -8.76 -19.54
C PHE A 79 -9.86 -7.76 -19.92
N GLY A 80 -8.59 -8.10 -19.68
CA GLY A 80 -7.45 -7.23 -20.00
C GLY A 80 -7.45 -5.93 -19.19
N VAL A 81 -6.91 -4.86 -19.77
CA VAL A 81 -6.77 -3.56 -19.10
C VAL A 81 -8.10 -3.01 -18.55
N PRO A 82 -9.24 -3.02 -19.28
CA PRO A 82 -10.52 -2.58 -18.73
C PRO A 82 -10.94 -3.37 -17.49
N GLY A 83 -10.72 -4.69 -17.49
CA GLY A 83 -11.00 -5.54 -16.34
C GLY A 83 -10.11 -5.25 -15.15
N ALA A 84 -8.81 -5.01 -15.37
CA ALA A 84 -7.89 -4.65 -14.30
C ALA A 84 -8.28 -3.32 -13.64
N ILE A 85 -8.70 -2.33 -14.44
CA ILE A 85 -9.19 -1.03 -13.94
C ILE A 85 -10.50 -1.22 -13.15
N ALA A 86 -11.48 -1.91 -13.73
CA ALA A 86 -12.77 -2.13 -13.08
C ALA A 86 -12.64 -2.96 -11.79
N GLY A 87 -11.87 -4.06 -11.85
CA GLY A 87 -11.55 -4.89 -10.70
C GLY A 87 -10.77 -4.14 -9.63
N GLY A 88 -9.87 -3.25 -10.03
CA GLY A 88 -9.17 -2.33 -9.13
C GLY A 88 -10.13 -1.38 -8.42
N VAL A 89 -11.00 -0.67 -9.14
CA VAL A 89 -11.95 0.30 -8.54
C VAL A 89 -13.00 -0.38 -7.65
N ILE A 90 -13.55 -1.51 -8.08
CA ILE A 90 -14.52 -2.28 -7.28
C ILE A 90 -13.82 -2.89 -6.05
N GLY A 91 -12.61 -3.41 -6.26
CA GLY A 91 -11.74 -3.92 -5.20
C GLY A 91 -11.50 -2.85 -4.14
N ASP A 92 -11.01 -1.68 -4.55
CA ASP A 92 -10.77 -0.50 -3.71
C ASP A 92 -11.95 -0.16 -2.83
N ALA A 93 -13.15 0.01 -3.40
CA ALA A 93 -14.34 0.33 -2.61
C ALA A 93 -14.68 -0.73 -1.55
N LEU A 94 -14.49 -2.02 -1.87
CA LEU A 94 -14.72 -3.12 -0.92
C LEU A 94 -13.64 -3.18 0.16
N THR A 95 -12.38 -3.03 -0.25
CA THR A 95 -11.23 -3.22 0.63
C THR A 95 -11.00 -2.01 1.52
N ASP A 96 -11.33 -0.80 1.08
CA ASP A 96 -11.39 0.39 1.94
C ASP A 96 -12.41 0.23 3.07
N ALA A 97 -13.59 -0.35 2.78
CA ALA A 97 -14.60 -0.59 3.80
C ALA A 97 -14.12 -1.60 4.85
N ILE A 98 -13.50 -2.70 4.39
CA ILE A 98 -12.95 -3.73 5.27
C ILE A 98 -11.75 -3.16 6.07
N ALA A 99 -10.77 -2.58 5.39
CA ALA A 99 -9.58 -2.02 6.00
C ALA A 99 -9.94 -0.88 6.97
N GLY A 100 -10.91 -0.04 6.64
CA GLY A 100 -11.42 1.03 7.50
C GLY A 100 -12.02 0.50 8.80
N PHE A 101 -12.75 -0.62 8.75
CA PHE A 101 -13.24 -1.30 9.95
C PHE A 101 -12.09 -1.79 10.86
N PHE A 102 -11.04 -2.39 10.27
CA PHE A 102 -9.85 -2.81 11.01
C PHE A 102 -9.05 -1.62 11.55
N GLU A 103 -8.85 -0.55 10.77
CA GLU A 103 -8.17 0.67 11.19
C GLU A 103 -8.87 1.29 12.40
N GLY A 104 -10.20 1.40 12.35
CA GLY A 104 -11.02 1.90 13.44
C GLY A 104 -10.89 1.05 14.71
N SER A 105 -10.97 -0.27 14.55
CA SER A 105 -10.86 -1.23 15.66
C SER A 105 -9.47 -1.21 16.32
N VAL A 106 -8.39 -1.17 15.53
CA VAL A 106 -7.02 -1.07 16.04
C VAL A 106 -6.78 0.28 16.71
N ALA A 107 -7.33 1.37 16.15
CA ALA A 107 -7.24 2.69 16.75
C ALA A 107 -7.94 2.76 18.11
N GLN A 108 -9.14 2.18 18.22
CA GLN A 108 -9.89 2.11 19.47
C GLN A 108 -9.13 1.27 20.51
N TRP A 109 -8.64 0.09 20.13
CA TRP A 109 -7.86 -0.76 21.02
C TRP A 109 -6.59 -0.07 21.55
N LEU A 110 -5.88 0.69 20.70
CA LEU A 110 -4.72 1.47 21.13
C LEU A 110 -5.10 2.59 22.11
N GLN A 111 -6.22 3.27 21.89
CA GLN A 111 -6.72 4.29 22.82
C GLN A 111 -7.09 3.68 24.18
N GLU A 112 -7.77 2.53 24.20
CA GLU A 112 -8.09 1.79 25.44
C GLU A 112 -6.84 1.37 26.22
N LYS A 113 -5.72 1.11 25.51
CA LYS A 113 -4.41 0.82 26.11
C LYS A 113 -3.63 2.06 26.57
N GLY A 114 -4.24 3.25 26.49
CA GLY A 114 -3.63 4.51 26.93
C GLY A 114 -2.66 5.13 25.93
N PHE A 115 -2.64 4.66 24.67
CA PHE A 115 -1.86 5.30 23.62
C PHE A 115 -2.66 6.46 23.02
N GLU A 116 -2.28 7.71 23.32
CA GLU A 116 -2.74 8.86 22.54
C GLU A 116 -2.21 8.77 21.11
N SER A 117 -3.04 8.28 20.20
CA SER A 117 -2.75 8.26 18.76
C SER A 117 -2.91 9.68 18.18
N ARG A 118 -1.97 10.59 18.48
CA ARG A 118 -1.82 11.82 17.69
C ARG A 118 -1.36 11.43 16.29
N ARG A 119 -2.32 11.13 15.41
CA ARG A 119 -2.10 10.83 13.99
C ARG A 119 -1.55 12.08 13.31
N GLU A 120 -0.23 12.13 13.17
CA GLU A 120 0.43 13.20 12.42
C GLU A 120 0.30 12.90 10.90
N PRO A 121 0.01 13.92 10.06
CA PRO A 121 -0.17 13.70 8.62
C PRO A 121 0.96 12.94 7.91
N VAL A 122 2.22 13.13 8.32
CA VAL A 122 3.36 12.43 7.71
C VAL A 122 3.36 10.94 8.10
N THR A 123 3.11 10.65 9.39
CA THR A 123 3.05 9.28 9.91
C THR A 123 1.93 8.50 9.23
N THR A 124 0.75 9.11 9.11
CA THR A 124 -0.40 8.49 8.46
C THR A 124 -0.18 8.28 6.97
N ALA A 125 0.31 9.30 6.25
CA ALA A 125 0.53 9.18 4.81
C ALA A 125 1.59 8.12 4.45
N LEU A 126 2.75 8.15 5.12
CA LEU A 126 3.82 7.17 4.85
C LEU A 126 3.46 5.79 5.39
N GLY A 127 2.73 5.71 6.52
CA GLY A 127 2.23 4.45 7.07
C GLY A 127 1.27 3.75 6.10
N LYS A 128 0.25 4.46 5.60
CA LYS A 128 -0.69 3.91 4.61
C LYS A 128 0.05 3.53 3.32
N MET A 129 0.87 4.42 2.77
CA MET A 129 1.63 4.16 1.55
C MET A 129 2.54 2.92 1.68
N ALA A 130 3.27 2.78 2.79
CA ALA A 130 4.07 1.60 3.05
C ALA A 130 3.21 0.34 3.16
N GLY A 131 2.10 0.40 3.89
CA GLY A 131 1.15 -0.71 4.02
C GLY A 131 0.64 -1.16 2.65
N CYS A 132 0.16 -0.24 1.82
CA CYS A 132 -0.34 -0.51 0.47
C CYS A 132 0.69 -1.25 -0.39
N LEU A 133 1.94 -0.75 -0.39
CA LEU A 133 3.05 -1.33 -1.16
C LEU A 133 3.43 -2.73 -0.66
N LEU A 134 3.51 -2.92 0.66
CA LEU A 134 3.84 -4.21 1.25
C LEU A 134 2.74 -5.25 1.04
N GLY A 135 1.48 -4.87 1.25
CA GLY A 135 0.31 -5.73 1.05
C GLY A 135 0.18 -6.18 -0.40
N ALA A 136 0.16 -5.23 -1.34
CA ALA A 136 0.11 -5.53 -2.77
C ALA A 136 1.33 -6.33 -3.24
N GLY A 137 2.52 -5.95 -2.77
CA GLY A 137 3.76 -6.65 -3.09
C GLY A 137 3.76 -8.10 -2.63
N LEU A 138 3.24 -8.39 -1.44
CA LEU A 138 3.08 -9.75 -0.93
C LEU A 138 2.13 -10.57 -1.82
N VAL A 139 0.95 -10.02 -2.15
CA VAL A 139 -0.03 -10.72 -3.00
C VAL A 139 0.53 -10.98 -4.39
N LEU A 140 1.24 -10.01 -4.99
CA LEU A 140 1.90 -10.20 -6.29
C LEU A 140 3.05 -11.20 -6.24
N CYS A 141 3.83 -11.26 -5.16
CA CYS A 141 4.84 -12.30 -4.96
C CYS A 141 4.19 -13.69 -4.92
N VAL A 142 3.09 -13.83 -4.18
CA VAL A 142 2.34 -15.10 -4.13
C VAL A 142 1.78 -15.45 -5.49
N ALA A 143 1.14 -14.51 -6.20
CA ALA A 143 0.63 -14.71 -7.55
C ALA A 143 1.74 -15.19 -8.51
N LEU A 144 2.92 -14.57 -8.44
CA LEU A 144 4.09 -14.96 -9.23
C LEU A 144 4.55 -16.39 -8.94
N LEU A 145 4.51 -16.84 -7.68
CA LEU A 145 4.82 -18.22 -7.30
C LEU A 145 3.83 -19.23 -7.91
N PHE A 146 2.59 -18.81 -8.15
CA PHE A 146 1.56 -19.61 -8.85
C PHE A 146 1.60 -19.44 -10.37
N GLY A 147 2.60 -18.75 -10.93
CA GLY A 147 2.73 -18.50 -12.37
C GLY A 147 1.76 -17.45 -12.91
N ILE A 148 1.05 -16.73 -12.04
CA ILE A 148 0.17 -15.62 -12.41
C ILE A 148 1.04 -14.37 -12.47
N SER A 149 1.42 -13.96 -13.68
CA SER A 149 2.07 -12.68 -13.92
C SER A 149 1.14 -11.79 -14.71
N PRO A 150 0.97 -10.49 -14.34
CA PRO A 150 0.42 -9.51 -15.25
C PRO A 150 1.44 -9.32 -16.39
N ALA A 151 1.37 -10.20 -17.39
CA ALA A 151 2.17 -10.11 -18.60
C ALA A 151 1.53 -9.05 -19.50
N PHE A 152 2.34 -8.10 -19.95
CA PHE A 152 1.97 -7.21 -21.03
C PHE A 152 2.29 -7.95 -22.33
N ASP A 153 1.26 -8.57 -22.92
CA ASP A 153 1.30 -9.05 -24.30
C ASP A 153 1.43 -7.89 -25.29
#